data_AF-A0A259IFN0-F1
#
_entry.id   AF-A0A259IFN0-F1
#
_cell.length_a   1.000
_cell.length_b   1.000
_cell.length_c   1.000
_cell.angle_alpha   90.00
_cell.angle_beta   90.00
_cell.angle_gamma   90.00
#
_symmetry.space_group_name_H-M   'P 1'
#
loop_
_entity.id
_entity.type
_entity.pdbx_description
1 polymer ?
#
loop_
_entity_poly.entity_id
_entity_poly.type
_entity_poly.pdbx_seq_one_letter_code
_entity_poly.pdbx_strand_id
1 'polypeptide(L)'
;MIPQYASALFISDLHLTPSMPLTAQRFFDFCEKDAPKVEAVFILGDLFEYWVGDDAAQHSPFQQEVKHALATLSTKVKTYYLHGNRDFLVGKHFLSKTGMTFMPDPSKINIAGSEYVLCHGDSLCTADIGYQVFRGWVRKAWIQKLFLKLPLKWRRSIANHLRNNSGV
;
A
#
# COMPACT_ATOMS: atom_id res chain seq x y z
N MET A 1 -9.82 -18.54 4.06
CA MET A 1 -11.24 -18.23 3.78
C MET A 1 -11.27 -17.01 2.89
N ILE A 2 -12.05 -17.02 1.81
CA ILE A 2 -12.19 -15.88 0.89
C ILE A 2 -12.96 -14.78 1.64
N PRO A 3 -12.46 -13.53 1.73
CA PRO A 3 -13.22 -12.44 2.36
C PRO A 3 -14.57 -12.25 1.66
N GLN A 4 -15.64 -12.15 2.46
CA GLN A 4 -17.01 -12.02 1.96
C GLN A 4 -17.72 -10.87 2.68
N TYR A 5 -18.29 -9.94 1.92
CA TYR A 5 -18.96 -8.75 2.43
C TYR A 5 -20.18 -8.36 1.57
N ALA A 6 -21.16 -7.67 2.14
CA ALA A 6 -22.31 -7.14 1.41
C ALA A 6 -21.99 -5.85 0.64
N SER A 7 -21.00 -5.07 1.11
CA SER A 7 -20.56 -3.83 0.47
C SER A 7 -19.08 -3.58 0.71
N ALA A 8 -18.42 -2.94 -0.26
CA ALA A 8 -17.02 -2.56 -0.12
C ALA A 8 -16.66 -1.33 -0.96
N LEU A 9 -15.59 -0.64 -0.55
CA LEU A 9 -14.93 0.40 -1.31
C LEU A 9 -13.51 -0.05 -1.69
N PHE A 10 -13.08 0.32 -2.89
CA PHE A 10 -11.76 0.00 -3.45
C PHE A 10 -11.03 1.30 -3.77
N ILE A 11 -9.80 1.45 -3.30
CA ILE A 11 -8.94 2.61 -3.59
C ILE A 11 -7.53 2.14 -3.92
N SER A 12 -6.78 2.87 -4.74
CA SER A 12 -5.39 2.60 -5.08
C SER A 12 -4.71 3.86 -5.61
N ASP A 13 -3.38 3.84 -5.72
CA ASP A 13 -2.61 4.88 -6.42
C ASP A 13 -2.82 6.30 -5.84
N LEU A 14 -2.89 6.38 -4.51
CA LEU A 14 -3.04 7.65 -3.81
C LEU A 14 -1.73 8.43 -3.76
N HIS A 15 -0.60 7.73 -3.74
CA HIS A 15 0.74 8.32 -3.67
C HIS A 15 0.87 9.34 -2.53
N LEU A 16 0.39 8.99 -1.32
CA LEU A 16 0.38 9.92 -0.19
C LEU A 16 1.79 10.44 0.13
N THR A 17 1.92 11.76 0.10
CA THR A 17 3.17 12.50 0.35
C THR A 17 2.87 13.87 0.95
N PRO A 18 3.74 14.44 1.80
CA PRO A 18 3.58 15.81 2.32
C PRO A 18 3.46 16.88 1.24
N SER A 19 4.01 16.63 0.04
CA SER A 19 3.97 17.58 -1.08
C SER A 19 2.61 17.63 -1.80
N MET A 20 1.66 16.75 -1.45
CA MET A 20 0.32 16.69 -2.04
C MET A 20 -0.77 16.79 -0.96
N PRO A 21 -0.86 17.94 -0.25
CA PRO A 21 -1.71 18.07 0.93
C PRO A 21 -3.21 17.91 0.62
N LEU A 22 -3.67 18.31 -0.58
CA LEU A 22 -5.07 18.14 -0.96
C LEU A 22 -5.44 16.66 -1.13
N THR A 23 -4.57 15.85 -1.73
CA THR A 23 -4.78 14.40 -1.84
C THR A 23 -4.80 13.74 -0.47
N ALA A 24 -3.87 14.13 0.41
CA ALA A 24 -3.84 13.64 1.80
C ALA A 24 -5.11 14.02 2.56
N GLN A 25 -5.58 15.26 2.43
CA GLN A 25 -6.82 15.70 3.06
C GLN A 25 -8.03 14.92 2.56
N ARG A 26 -8.14 14.66 1.25
CA ARG A 26 -9.21 13.83 0.70
C ARG A 26 -9.18 12.40 1.22
N PHE A 27 -7.99 11.83 1.40
CA PHE A 27 -7.84 10.53 2.04
C PHE A 27 -8.32 10.54 3.50
N PHE A 28 -7.97 11.57 4.28
CA PHE A 28 -8.44 11.70 5.65
C PHE A 28 -9.97 11.89 5.73
N ASP A 29 -10.54 12.74 4.87
CA ASP A 29 -11.99 12.89 4.73
C ASP A 29 -12.67 11.55 4.39
N PHE A 30 -12.10 10.80 3.45
CA PHE A 30 -12.58 9.47 3.07
C PHE A 30 -12.59 8.52 4.27
N CYS A 31 -11.49 8.44 5.02
CA CYS A 31 -11.38 7.60 6.22
C CYS A 31 -12.41 7.97 7.29
N GLU A 32 -12.74 9.25 7.43
CA GLU A 32 -13.68 9.70 8.45
C GLU A 32 -15.14 9.55 8.02
N LYS A 33 -15.46 9.89 6.77
CA LYS A 33 -16.83 10.12 6.31
C LYS A 33 -17.39 9.00 5.46
N ASP A 34 -16.61 8.42 4.55
CA ASP A 34 -17.14 7.52 3.51
C ASP A 34 -16.83 6.06 3.81
N ALA A 35 -15.57 5.78 4.16
CA ALA A 35 -15.08 4.44 4.45
C ALA A 35 -15.87 3.72 5.57
N PRO A 36 -16.35 4.38 6.65
CA PRO A 36 -17.16 3.70 7.67
C PRO A 36 -18.58 3.32 7.25
N LYS A 37 -19.04 3.70 6.04
CA LYS A 37 -20.40 3.41 5.56
C LYS A 37 -20.54 2.05 4.86
N VAL A 38 -19.44 1.31 4.67
CA VAL A 38 -19.40 -0.02 4.05
C VAL A 38 -18.80 -1.04 5.01
N GLU A 39 -18.90 -2.33 4.69
CA GLU A 39 -18.38 -3.41 5.55
C GLU A 39 -16.87 -3.60 5.41
N ALA A 40 -16.32 -3.33 4.22
CA ALA A 40 -14.89 -3.49 3.94
C ALA A 40 -14.32 -2.40 3.03
N VAL A 41 -13.04 -2.08 3.26
CA VAL A 41 -12.23 -1.21 2.40
C VAL A 41 -11.01 -1.98 1.94
N PHE A 42 -10.74 -1.96 0.65
CA PHE A 42 -9.58 -2.59 0.05
C PHE A 42 -8.67 -1.52 -0.57
N ILE A 43 -7.44 -1.44 -0.07
CA ILE A 43 -6.39 -0.55 -0.57
C ILE A 43 -5.49 -1.38 -1.50
N LEU A 44 -5.59 -1.14 -2.80
CA LEU A 44 -5.01 -1.95 -3.86
C LEU A 44 -3.60 -1.49 -4.30
N GLY A 45 -2.73 -1.19 -3.33
CA GLY A 45 -1.35 -0.76 -3.57
C GLY A 45 -1.19 0.74 -3.83
N ASP A 46 0.07 1.17 -3.82
CA ASP A 46 0.51 2.54 -4.08
C ASP A 46 -0.22 3.58 -3.20
N LEU A 47 -0.41 3.21 -1.93
CA LEU A 47 -0.95 4.10 -0.91
C LEU A 47 0.03 5.24 -0.62
N PHE A 48 1.32 4.92 -0.62
CA PHE A 48 2.40 5.89 -0.38
C PHE A 48 3.20 6.12 -1.65
N GLU A 49 3.70 7.35 -1.81
CA GLU A 49 4.57 7.70 -2.94
C GLU A 49 5.87 6.87 -2.96
N TYR A 50 6.35 6.46 -1.78
CA TYR A 50 7.40 5.46 -1.63
C TYR A 50 7.40 4.86 -0.23
N TRP A 51 7.89 3.63 -0.09
CA TRP A 51 8.16 2.99 1.20
C TRP A 51 9.54 2.37 1.26
N VAL A 52 10.38 2.82 2.20
CA VAL A 52 11.76 2.30 2.37
C VAL A 52 11.95 1.44 3.62
N GLY A 53 10.85 1.10 4.30
CA GLY A 53 10.80 0.28 5.50
C GLY A 53 10.02 0.93 6.63
N ASP A 54 9.39 0.10 7.46
CA ASP A 54 8.54 0.55 8.57
C ASP A 54 9.32 1.38 9.61
N ASP A 55 10.62 1.10 9.78
CA ASP A 55 11.53 1.84 10.67
C ASP A 55 11.69 3.29 10.20
N ALA A 56 11.79 3.52 8.89
CA ALA A 56 11.84 4.86 8.33
C ALA A 56 10.55 5.64 8.61
N ALA A 57 9.41 4.94 8.51
CA ALA A 57 8.10 5.55 8.67
C ALA A 57 7.80 5.98 10.11
N GLN A 58 8.39 5.32 11.10
CA GLN A 58 8.32 5.73 12.51
C GLN A 58 8.85 7.15 12.74
N HIS A 59 9.79 7.61 11.93
CA HIS A 59 10.43 8.92 12.06
C HIS A 59 9.83 10.00 11.14
N SER A 60 8.78 9.68 10.39
CA SER A 60 8.11 10.60 9.46
C SER A 60 6.78 11.07 10.04
N PRO A 61 6.63 12.36 10.43
CA PRO A 61 5.40 12.88 11.01
C PRO A 61 4.17 12.60 10.13
N PHE A 62 4.27 12.85 8.83
CA PHE A 62 3.19 12.59 7.88
C PHE A 62 2.79 11.12 7.80
N GLN A 63 3.76 10.20 7.77
CA GLN A 63 3.44 8.77 7.78
C GLN A 63 2.83 8.33 9.12
N GLN A 64 3.17 8.99 10.24
CA GLN A 64 2.50 8.77 11.52
C GLN A 64 1.04 9.26 11.52
N GLU A 65 0.74 10.38 10.87
CA GLU A 65 -0.64 10.87 10.67
C GLU A 65 -1.47 9.89 9.84
N VAL A 66 -0.95 9.45 8.68
CA VAL A 66 -1.61 8.44 7.84
C VAL A 66 -1.81 7.12 8.60
N LYS A 67 -0.80 6.68 9.35
CA LYS A 67 -0.91 5.50 10.23
C LYS A 67 -2.03 5.66 11.25
N HIS A 68 -2.17 6.83 11.87
CA HIS A 68 -3.22 7.09 12.86
C HIS A 68 -4.62 7.06 12.21
N ALA A 69 -4.78 7.69 11.05
CA ALA A 69 -6.04 7.65 10.30
C ALA A 69 -6.45 6.21 9.95
N LEU A 70 -5.51 5.40 9.44
CA LEU A 70 -5.75 3.99 9.12
C LEU A 70 -6.04 3.12 10.35
N ALA A 71 -5.35 3.36 11.47
CA ALA A 71 -5.61 2.70 12.73
C ALA A 71 -7.03 2.97 13.22
N THR A 72 -7.44 4.24 13.20
CA THR A 72 -8.80 4.66 13.55
C THR A 72 -9.84 4.11 12.58
N LEU A 73 -9.53 4.05 11.28
CA LEU A 73 -10.43 3.47 10.28
C LEU A 73 -10.66 1.98 10.56
N SER A 74 -9.60 1.23 10.84
CA SER A 74 -9.67 -0.22 11.03
C SER A 74 -10.39 -0.66 12.31
N THR A 75 -10.72 0.27 13.22
CA THR A 75 -11.64 -0.01 14.33
C THR A 75 -13.12 0.09 13.93
N LYS A 76 -13.42 0.74 12.80
CA LYS A 76 -14.78 1.01 12.32
C LYS A 76 -15.18 0.11 11.15
N VAL A 77 -14.25 -0.23 10.27
CA VAL A 77 -14.48 -1.02 9.05
C VAL A 77 -13.35 -2.03 8.84
N LYS A 78 -13.61 -3.13 8.13
CA LYS A 78 -12.57 -4.10 7.78
C LYS A 78 -11.66 -3.53 6.70
N THR A 79 -10.43 -3.23 7.06
CA THR A 79 -9.45 -2.64 6.14
C THR A 79 -8.46 -3.70 5.66
N TYR A 80 -8.32 -3.80 4.34
CA TYR A 80 -7.40 -4.70 3.66
C TYR A 80 -6.39 -3.91 2.84
N TYR A 81 -5.19 -4.44 2.72
CA TYR A 81 -4.11 -3.83 1.96
C TYR A 81 -3.33 -4.88 1.17
N LEU A 82 -3.09 -4.60 -0.10
CA LEU A 82 -2.11 -5.31 -0.93
C LEU A 82 -1.03 -4.32 -1.37
N HIS A 83 0.16 -4.84 -1.63
CA HIS A 83 1.31 -4.03 -2.02
C HIS A 83 1.21 -3.53 -3.46
N GLY A 84 1.50 -2.25 -3.67
CA GLY A 84 1.81 -1.71 -5.00
C GLY A 84 3.29 -1.80 -5.33
N ASN A 85 3.71 -1.20 -6.44
CA ASN A 85 5.10 -1.17 -6.88
C ASN A 85 5.95 -0.08 -6.19
N ARG A 86 5.33 0.90 -5.54
CA ARG A 86 6.06 1.95 -4.77
C ARG A 86 6.17 1.64 -3.29
N ASP A 87 5.27 0.82 -2.76
CA ASP A 87 5.12 0.56 -1.33
C ASP A 87 5.19 -0.94 -0.95
N PHE A 88 5.77 -1.78 -1.81
CA PHE A 88 5.97 -3.22 -1.56
C PHE A 88 6.83 -3.58 -0.33
N LEU A 89 7.46 -2.61 0.31
CA LEU A 89 8.22 -2.79 1.56
C LEU A 89 7.38 -2.51 2.81
N VAL A 90 6.10 -2.14 2.68
CA VAL A 90 5.18 -2.02 3.82
C VAL A 90 5.15 -3.34 4.56
N GLY A 91 5.61 -3.31 5.81
CA GLY A 91 5.90 -4.49 6.59
C GLY A 91 4.84 -4.81 7.63
N LYS A 92 5.10 -5.92 8.36
CA LYS A 92 4.23 -6.40 9.43
C LYS A 92 4.07 -5.40 10.57
N HIS A 93 5.08 -4.56 10.82
CA HIS A 93 5.01 -3.59 11.91
C HIS A 93 3.98 -2.51 11.59
N PHE A 94 4.02 -1.94 10.39
CA PHE A 94 3.05 -0.94 9.95
C PHE A 94 1.63 -1.53 9.89
N LEU A 95 1.48 -2.72 9.30
CA LEU A 95 0.18 -3.42 9.23
C LEU A 95 -0.41 -3.69 10.62
N SER A 96 0.40 -4.19 11.56
CA SER A 96 -0.05 -4.43 12.94
C SER A 96 -0.46 -3.14 13.65
N LYS A 97 0.24 -2.02 13.43
CA LYS A 97 -0.09 -0.73 14.05
C LYS A 97 -1.30 -0.04 13.45
N THR A 98 -1.63 -0.34 12.20
CA THR A 98 -2.82 0.18 11.50
C THR A 98 -4.03 -0.72 11.61
N GLY A 99 -3.88 -1.98 12.01
CA GLY A 99 -4.97 -2.96 12.04
C GLY A 99 -5.40 -3.44 10.66
N MET A 100 -4.67 -3.08 9.59
CA MET A 100 -4.96 -3.54 8.24
C MET A 100 -4.59 -5.02 8.08
N THR A 101 -5.42 -5.74 7.33
CA THR A 101 -5.13 -7.12 6.95
C THR A 101 -4.40 -7.17 5.61
N PHE A 102 -3.21 -7.77 5.61
CA PHE A 102 -2.45 -7.97 4.37
C PHE A 102 -3.12 -8.99 3.45
N MET A 103 -3.13 -8.69 2.15
CA MET A 103 -3.57 -9.58 1.09
C MET A 103 -2.44 -9.83 0.08
N PRO A 104 -2.25 -11.08 -0.38
CA PRO A 104 -1.36 -11.35 -1.49
C PRO A 104 -1.90 -10.74 -2.79
N ASP A 105 -0.99 -10.44 -3.72
CA ASP A 105 -1.33 -9.99 -5.07
C ASP A 105 -1.08 -11.16 -6.06
N PRO A 106 -2.11 -11.74 -6.70
CA PRO A 106 -3.54 -11.40 -6.62
C PRO A 106 -4.27 -12.09 -5.44
N SER A 107 -5.46 -11.59 -5.10
CA SER A 107 -6.38 -12.17 -4.09
C SER A 107 -7.81 -12.30 -4.61
N LYS A 108 -8.50 -13.37 -4.23
CA LYS A 108 -9.94 -13.52 -4.50
C LYS A 108 -10.77 -12.99 -3.34
N ILE A 109 -11.91 -12.36 -3.64
CA ILE A 109 -12.90 -11.90 -2.66
C ILE A 109 -14.32 -12.15 -3.19
N ASN A 110 -15.32 -12.07 -2.31
CA ASN A 110 -16.73 -12.08 -2.68
C ASN A 110 -17.43 -10.81 -2.14
N ILE A 111 -18.05 -10.02 -3.00
CA ILE A 111 -18.82 -8.83 -2.61
C ILE A 111 -20.23 -8.94 -3.18
N ALA A 112 -21.24 -8.78 -2.32
CA ALA A 112 -22.65 -8.85 -2.69
C ALA A 112 -23.00 -10.13 -3.49
N GLY A 113 -22.38 -11.26 -3.14
CA GLY A 113 -22.59 -12.55 -3.80
C GLY A 113 -21.78 -12.76 -5.08
N SER A 114 -21.07 -11.75 -5.59
CA SER A 114 -20.23 -11.86 -6.78
C SER A 114 -18.75 -12.06 -6.41
N GLU A 115 -18.05 -12.92 -7.16
CA GLU A 115 -16.62 -13.14 -6.97
C GLU A 115 -15.78 -12.14 -7.77
N TYR A 116 -14.73 -11.62 -7.14
CA TYR A 116 -13.78 -10.69 -7.75
C TYR A 116 -12.34 -11.16 -7.52
N VAL A 117 -11.46 -10.81 -8.46
CA VAL A 117 -10.00 -10.93 -8.30
C VAL A 117 -9.43 -9.53 -8.14
N LEU A 118 -8.74 -9.31 -7.02
CA LEU A 118 -8.01 -8.10 -6.74
C LEU A 118 -6.54 -8.27 -7.08
N CYS A 119 -5.99 -7.28 -7.74
CA CYS A 119 -4.57 -7.14 -7.98
C CYS A 119 -4.22 -5.65 -7.98
N HIS A 120 -2.95 -5.33 -7.79
CA HIS A 120 -2.50 -3.95 -8.01
C HIS A 120 -2.55 -3.60 -9.50
N GLY A 121 -2.14 -4.55 -10.36
CA GLY A 121 -2.20 -4.44 -11.82
C GLY A 121 -0.84 -4.41 -12.50
N ASP A 122 0.22 -4.04 -11.78
CA ASP A 122 1.60 -3.98 -12.30
C ASP A 122 2.10 -5.33 -12.86
N SER A 123 1.63 -6.45 -12.31
CA SER A 123 1.93 -7.81 -12.80
C SER A 123 1.32 -8.13 -14.16
N LEU A 124 0.28 -7.39 -14.58
CA LEU A 124 -0.41 -7.59 -15.85
C LEU A 124 0.30 -6.89 -17.02
N CYS A 125 1.19 -5.94 -16.73
CA CYS A 125 1.99 -5.20 -17.71
C CYS A 125 3.15 -6.05 -18.26
N THR A 126 2.83 -7.21 -18.84
CA THR A 126 3.81 -8.22 -19.28
C THR A 126 4.64 -7.81 -20.49
N ALA A 127 4.19 -6.80 -21.25
CA ALA A 127 4.94 -6.23 -22.36
C ALA A 127 6.13 -5.37 -21.90
N ASP A 128 6.11 -4.84 -20.67
CA ASP A 128 7.25 -4.12 -20.10
C ASP A 128 8.22 -5.11 -19.45
N ILE A 129 9.03 -5.75 -20.29
CA ILE A 129 9.99 -6.78 -19.86
C ILE A 129 10.98 -6.23 -18.84
N GLY A 130 11.44 -4.99 -19.02
CA GLY A 130 12.39 -4.34 -18.12
C GLY A 130 11.81 -4.20 -16.71
N TYR A 131 10.58 -3.69 -16.63
CA TYR A 131 9.84 -3.60 -15.38
C TYR A 131 9.56 -4.97 -14.77
N GLN A 132 9.11 -5.96 -15.54
CA GLN A 132 8.80 -7.30 -15.02
C GLN A 132 10.04 -8.00 -14.44
N VAL A 133 11.21 -7.85 -15.07
CA VAL A 133 12.49 -8.34 -14.53
C VAL A 133 12.78 -7.64 -13.21
N PHE A 134 12.75 -6.30 -13.18
CA PHE A 134 12.97 -5.52 -11.96
C PHE A 134 12.04 -5.94 -10.82
N ARG A 135 10.73 -6.02 -11.09
CA ARG A 135 9.69 -6.49 -10.17
C ARG A 135 10.05 -7.87 -9.61
N GLY A 136 10.43 -8.80 -10.48
CA GLY A 136 10.85 -10.16 -10.09
C GLY A 136 12.04 -10.18 -9.14
N TRP A 137 12.97 -9.23 -9.25
CA TRP A 137 14.08 -9.07 -8.30
C TRP A 137 13.62 -8.42 -6.98
N VAL A 138 13.00 -7.24 -7.02
CA VAL A 138 12.68 -6.49 -5.79
C VAL A 138 11.62 -7.15 -4.90
N ARG A 139 10.82 -8.08 -5.44
CA ARG A 139 9.85 -8.88 -4.68
C ARG A 139 10.48 -10.09 -3.98
N LYS A 140 11.76 -10.45 -4.22
CA LYS A 140 12.40 -11.58 -3.52
C LYS A 140 12.65 -11.21 -2.06
N ALA A 141 12.19 -12.04 -1.14
CA ALA A 141 12.31 -11.80 0.30
C ALA A 141 13.76 -11.56 0.78
N TRP A 142 14.76 -12.26 0.21
CA TRP A 142 16.16 -12.06 0.59
C TRP A 142 16.71 -10.71 0.10
N ILE A 143 16.24 -10.19 -1.04
CA ILE A 143 16.60 -8.88 -1.57
C ILE A 143 16.01 -7.79 -0.69
N GLN A 144 14.72 -7.90 -0.34
CA GLN A 144 14.08 -6.96 0.58
C GLN A 144 14.78 -6.96 1.94
N LYS A 145 15.13 -8.13 2.49
CA LYS A 145 15.89 -8.23 3.73
C LYS A 145 17.27 -7.56 3.64
N LEU A 146 17.98 -7.76 2.53
CA LEU A 146 19.29 -7.11 2.32
C LEU A 146 19.13 -5.59 2.20
N PHE A 147 18.15 -5.12 1.42
CA PHE A 147 17.84 -3.71 1.26
C PHE A 147 17.48 -3.04 2.60
N LEU A 148 16.63 -3.67 3.41
CA LEU A 148 16.21 -3.15 4.72
C LEU A 148 17.35 -3.12 5.75
N LYS A 149 18.44 -3.87 5.54
CA LYS A 149 19.66 -3.78 6.36
C LYS A 149 20.56 -2.59 5.99
N LEU A 150 20.35 -1.94 4.85
CA LEU A 150 21.14 -0.78 4.45
C LEU A 150 20.82 0.43 5.35
N PRO A 151 21.78 1.34 5.58
CA PRO A 151 21.52 2.59 6.27
C PRO A 151 20.39 3.37 5.60
N LEU A 152 19.53 4.01 6.39
CA LEU A 152 18.33 4.69 5.89
C LEU A 152 18.62 5.72 4.80
N LYS A 153 19.75 6.44 4.91
CA LYS A 153 20.20 7.42 3.90
C LYS A 153 20.38 6.77 2.52
N TRP A 154 20.93 5.56 2.47
CA TRP A 154 21.18 4.82 1.23
C TRP A 154 19.87 4.33 0.64
N ARG A 155 18.98 3.75 1.46
CA ARG A 155 17.65 3.32 1.02
C ARG A 155 16.86 4.46 0.38
N ARG A 156 16.84 5.64 1.02
CA ARG A 156 16.19 6.85 0.49
C ARG A 156 16.81 7.32 -0.82
N SER A 157 18.14 7.30 -0.93
CA SER A 157 18.84 7.68 -2.17
C SER A 157 18.47 6.75 -3.32
N ILE A 158 18.44 5.44 -3.10
CA ILE A 158 18.01 4.44 -4.10
C ILE A 158 16.56 4.69 -4.51
N ALA A 159 15.64 4.87 -3.55
CA ALA A 159 14.23 5.13 -3.83
C ALA A 159 14.03 6.42 -4.67
N ASN A 160 14.75 7.50 -4.33
CA ASN A 160 14.70 8.74 -5.09
C ASN A 160 15.25 8.57 -6.52
N HIS A 161 16.30 7.79 -6.70
CA HIS A 161 16.87 7.53 -8.03
C HIS A 161 15.91 6.70 -8.90
N LEU A 162 15.31 5.65 -8.32
CA LEU A 162 14.30 4.85 -9.01
C LEU A 162 13.13 5.72 -9.45
N ARG A 163 12.61 6.57 -8.56
CA ARG A 163 11.52 7.51 -8.88
C ARG A 163 11.84 8.45 -10.03
N ASN A 164 13.05 9.01 -10.05
CA ASN A 164 13.44 9.98 -11.09
C ASN A 164 13.65 9.31 -12.47
N ASN A 165 13.88 8.00 -12.51
CA ASN A 165 14.12 7.25 -13.75
C ASN A 165 12.91 6.44 -14.22
N SER A 166 11.97 6.12 -13.32
CA SER A 166 10.67 5.58 -13.68
C SER A 166 9.81 6.74 -14.18
N GLY A 167 9.81 6.96 -15.50
CA GLY A 167 8.89 7.88 -16.18
C GLY A 167 7.45 7.38 -16.11
N VAL A 168 6.90 7.36 -14.88
CA VAL A 168 5.48 7.33 -14.53
C VAL A 168 5.25 8.44 -13.52
#